data_AF-A0A853EDM6-F1
#
_entry.id   AF-A0A853EDM6-F1
#
_cell.length_a   1.000
_cell.length_b   1.000
_cell.length_c   1.000
_cell.angle_alpha   90.00
_cell.angle_beta   90.00
_cell.angle_gamma   90.00
#
_symmetry.space_group_name_H-M   'P 1'
#
loop_
_entity.id
_entity.type
_entity.pdbx_description
1 polymer ?
#
loop_
_entity_poly.entity_id
_entity_poly.type
_entity_poly.pdbx_seq_one_letter_code
_entity_poly.pdbx_strand_id
1 'polypeptide(L)'
;MPHVAARTASRDRDTGRYQSHRPEQTLLYQIVDEYYPAFAALMAEQGKELPGYVQREFEEFLQCGRLEHGFLRVRCESCHAEHLVAFSCKRRGFCPSCGARRMAESAALLVDEVLPEQPMRQWVLSFPFQLRFLFASRPEIMGWVLGIVYRVIATHLVKKAGHTHQVA
;
A
#
# COMPACT_ATOMS: atom_id res chain seq x y z
N MET A 1 4.42 15.72 -35.89
CA MET A 1 4.43 16.58 -34.68
C MET A 1 3.39 16.03 -33.72
N PRO A 2 3.76 15.18 -32.75
CA PRO A 2 2.78 14.70 -31.78
C PRO A 2 2.52 15.79 -30.76
N HIS A 3 1.23 16.09 -30.58
CA HIS A 3 0.71 17.06 -29.64
C HIS A 3 0.93 16.48 -28.23
N VAL A 4 1.96 16.95 -27.53
CA VAL A 4 2.10 16.69 -26.09
C VAL A 4 0.91 17.40 -25.42
N ALA A 5 -0.10 16.64 -25.04
CA ALA A 5 -1.14 17.11 -24.15
C ALA A 5 -0.51 17.30 -22.77
N ALA A 6 0.22 18.40 -22.61
CA ALA A 6 0.64 18.86 -21.30
C ALA A 6 -0.63 19.04 -20.48
N ARG A 7 -0.86 18.12 -19.54
CA ARG A 7 -1.78 18.36 -18.44
C ARG A 7 -1.16 19.48 -17.62
N THR A 8 -1.42 20.72 -18.01
CA THR A 8 -1.25 21.87 -17.13
C THR A 8 -2.25 21.66 -16.01
N ALA A 9 -1.83 20.96 -14.96
CA ALA A 9 -2.45 21.08 -13.66
C ALA A 9 -2.38 22.57 -13.34
N SER A 10 -3.50 23.29 -13.51
CA SER A 10 -3.64 24.61 -12.93
C SER A 10 -3.25 24.46 -11.48
N ARG A 11 -2.24 25.20 -11.03
CA ARG A 11 -1.91 25.30 -9.61
C ARG A 11 -3.14 25.88 -8.93
N ASP A 12 -3.98 24.99 -8.43
CA ASP A 12 -5.07 25.35 -7.56
C ASP A 12 -4.42 26.07 -6.39
N ARG A 13 -4.80 27.32 -6.16
CA ARG A 13 -4.19 28.19 -5.15
C ARG A 13 -4.52 27.74 -3.72
N ASP A 14 -5.25 26.64 -3.59
CA ASP A 14 -5.56 25.96 -2.35
C ASP A 14 -5.01 24.53 -2.35
N THR A 15 -3.71 24.38 -2.61
CA THR A 15 -3.00 23.14 -2.23
C THR A 15 -3.11 23.01 -0.72
N GLY A 16 -4.06 22.19 -0.27
CA GLY A 16 -4.51 22.11 1.12
C GLY A 16 -3.37 22.20 2.13
N ARG A 17 -3.54 23.07 3.12
CA ARG A 17 -2.60 23.26 4.22
C ARG A 17 -2.18 21.91 4.77
N TYR A 18 -0.87 21.61 4.78
CA TYR A 18 -0.35 20.36 5.35
C TYR A 18 -0.87 20.19 6.78
N GLN A 19 -1.61 19.10 7.01
CA GLN A 19 -2.07 18.70 8.33
C GLN A 19 -1.23 17.52 8.80
N SER A 20 -0.61 17.70 9.97
CA SER A 20 0.13 16.62 10.61
C SER A 20 -0.83 15.50 11.00
N HIS A 21 -0.47 14.27 10.64
CA HIS A 21 -1.24 13.09 11.03
C HIS A 21 -1.14 12.89 12.55
N ARG A 22 -2.26 12.53 13.18
CA ARG A 22 -2.34 12.23 14.62
C ARG A 22 -2.61 10.75 14.84
N PRO A 23 -1.58 9.88 14.72
CA PRO A 23 -1.76 8.43 14.78
C PRO A 23 -2.45 7.97 16.07
N GLU A 24 -2.17 8.62 17.20
CA GLU A 24 -2.75 8.35 18.51
C GLU A 24 -4.28 8.51 18.59
N GLN A 25 -4.86 9.24 17.64
CA GLN A 25 -6.31 9.42 17.54
C GLN A 25 -6.98 8.34 16.69
N THR A 26 -6.22 7.45 16.06
CA THR A 26 -6.75 6.37 15.23
C THR A 26 -7.08 5.13 16.08
N LEU A 27 -8.16 4.44 15.73
CA LEU A 27 -8.59 3.22 16.43
C LEU A 27 -7.51 2.14 16.44
N LEU A 28 -6.83 1.92 15.31
CA LEU A 28 -5.77 0.91 15.21
C LEU A 28 -4.62 1.21 16.16
N TYR A 29 -4.22 2.49 16.28
CA TYR A 29 -3.18 2.88 17.22
C TYR A 29 -3.60 2.55 18.65
N GLN A 30 -4.79 2.99 19.06
CA GLN A 30 -5.29 2.80 20.42
C GLN A 30 -5.35 1.33 20.81
N ILE A 31 -5.84 0.47 19.90
CA ILE A 31 -5.86 -0.99 20.12
C ILE A 31 -4.44 -1.54 20.30
N VAL A 32 -3.50 -1.13 19.44
CA VAL A 32 -2.13 -1.65 19.55
C VAL A 32 -1.47 -1.16 20.82
N ASP A 33 -1.59 0.12 21.14
CA ASP A 33 -0.99 0.75 22.32
C ASP A 33 -1.50 0.09 23.62
N GLU A 34 -2.81 -0.17 23.70
CA GLU A 34 -3.45 -0.78 24.87
C GLU A 34 -3.12 -2.28 25.01
N TYR A 35 -3.23 -3.05 23.91
CA TYR A 35 -3.24 -4.51 24.01
C TYR A 35 -1.91 -5.19 23.65
N TYR A 36 -0.98 -4.53 22.93
CA TYR A 36 0.28 -5.15 22.52
C TYR A 36 1.14 -5.62 23.71
N PRO A 37 1.36 -4.83 24.79
CA PRO A 37 2.19 -5.28 25.91
C PRO A 37 1.63 -6.54 26.60
N ALA A 38 0.31 -6.56 26.83
CA ALA A 38 -0.37 -7.71 27.44
C ALA A 38 -0.33 -8.94 26.53
N PHE A 39 -0.51 -8.76 25.22
CA PHE A 39 -0.39 -9.82 24.24
C PHE A 39 1.02 -10.41 24.19
N ALA A 40 2.05 -9.56 24.16
CA ALA A 40 3.45 -10.01 24.15
C ALA A 40 3.80 -10.81 25.41
N ALA A 41 3.35 -10.35 26.58
CA ALA A 41 3.55 -11.06 27.86
C ALA A 41 2.87 -12.43 27.85
N LEU A 42 1.61 -12.52 27.42
CA LEU A 42 0.88 -13.78 27.32
C LEU A 42 1.58 -14.79 26.39
N MET A 43 2.09 -14.32 25.25
CA MET A 43 2.82 -15.16 24.30
C MET A 43 4.13 -15.70 24.91
N ALA A 44 4.84 -14.88 25.68
CA ALA A 44 6.06 -15.29 26.38
C ALA A 44 5.77 -16.33 27.48
N GLU A 45 4.72 -16.13 28.28
CA GLU A 45 4.28 -17.08 29.33
C GLU A 45 3.93 -18.46 28.75
N GLN A 46 3.39 -18.50 27.53
CA GLN A 46 3.06 -19.74 26.83
C GLN A 46 4.27 -20.41 26.14
N GLY A 47 5.48 -19.86 26.30
CA GLY A 47 6.69 -20.35 25.63
C GLY A 47 6.69 -20.11 24.12
N LYS A 48 5.88 -19.17 23.64
CA LYS A 48 5.69 -18.84 22.22
C LYS A 48 6.02 -17.37 21.96
N GLU A 49 7.14 -16.90 22.50
CA GLU A 49 7.54 -15.50 22.37
C GLU A 49 7.50 -15.02 20.91
N LEU A 50 7.00 -13.80 20.72
CA LEU A 50 6.93 -13.19 19.40
C LEU A 50 8.34 -13.03 18.83
N PRO A 51 8.60 -13.41 17.56
CA PRO A 51 9.90 -13.15 16.95
C PRO A 51 10.27 -11.66 17.03
N GLY A 52 11.54 -11.35 17.29
CA GLY A 52 11.96 -9.95 17.48
C GLY A 52 11.67 -9.02 16.31
N TYR A 53 11.57 -9.54 15.08
CA TYR A 53 11.13 -8.73 13.93
C TYR A 53 9.65 -8.33 14.01
N VAL A 54 8.79 -9.14 14.64
CA VAL A 54 7.38 -8.84 14.88
C VAL A 54 7.26 -7.80 15.97
N GLN A 55 7.98 -7.97 17.08
CA GLN A 55 7.97 -7.01 18.19
C GLN A 55 8.36 -5.60 17.72
N ARG A 56 9.46 -5.52 16.95
CA ARG A 56 9.91 -4.27 16.34
C ARG A 56 8.89 -3.62 15.40
N GLU A 57 8.07 -4.39 14.70
CA GLU A 57 7.00 -3.83 13.85
C GLU A 57 5.93 -3.12 14.68
N PHE A 58 5.56 -3.68 15.85
CA PHE A 58 4.63 -3.04 16.79
C PHE A 58 5.22 -1.79 17.45
N GLU A 59 6.44 -1.90 17.96
CA GLU A 59 7.13 -0.81 18.65
C GLU A 59 7.35 0.40 17.72
N GLU A 60 7.84 0.17 16.50
CA GLU A 60 8.06 1.26 15.56
C GLU A 60 6.76 1.81 14.97
N PHE A 61 5.69 1.00 14.91
CA PHE A 61 4.36 1.51 14.57
C PHE A 61 3.86 2.52 15.61
N LEU A 62 4.00 2.22 16.90
CA LEU A 62 3.61 3.13 17.98
C LEU A 62 4.42 4.44 17.98
N GLN A 63 5.63 4.42 17.40
CA GLN A 63 6.44 5.63 17.25
C GLN A 63 6.14 6.41 15.95
N CYS A 64 5.53 5.76 14.96
CA CYS A 64 5.39 6.29 13.61
C CYS A 64 4.49 7.52 13.57
N GLY A 65 5.01 8.63 13.02
CA GLY A 65 4.22 9.83 12.78
C GLY A 65 4.05 10.73 14.01
N ARG A 66 4.76 10.45 15.12
CA ARG A 66 4.71 11.27 16.33
C ARG A 66 5.94 12.15 16.45
N LEU A 67 5.72 13.45 16.70
CA LEU A 67 6.81 14.45 16.75
C LEU A 67 7.81 14.20 17.89
N GLU A 68 7.37 13.62 19.01
CA GLU A 68 8.26 13.31 20.14
C GLU A 68 9.28 12.21 19.86
N HIS A 69 9.07 11.41 18.81
CA HIS A 69 10.03 10.41 18.34
C HIS A 69 10.90 10.93 17.19
N GLY A 70 10.85 12.23 16.92
CA GLY A 70 11.69 12.93 15.95
C GLY A 70 10.95 13.42 14.70
N PHE A 71 11.50 14.48 14.11
CA PHE A 71 10.91 15.16 12.97
C PHE A 71 11.96 15.89 12.13
N LEU A 72 11.58 16.23 10.90
CA LEU A 72 12.27 17.19 10.05
C LEU A 72 11.52 18.52 10.07
N ARG A 73 12.26 19.63 10.21
CA ARG A 73 11.72 20.97 9.97
C ARG A 73 12.01 21.34 8.52
N VAL A 74 10.96 21.47 7.73
CA VAL A 74 11.05 21.89 6.34
C VAL A 74 10.63 23.36 6.27
N ARG A 75 11.50 24.20 5.72
CA ARG A 75 11.26 25.64 5.53
C ARG A 75 11.32 25.98 4.05
N CYS A 76 10.34 26.71 3.55
CA CYS A 76 10.40 27.27 2.20
C CYS A 76 11.39 28.45 2.16
N GLU A 77 12.31 28.46 1.20
CA GLU A 77 13.27 29.55 1.06
C GLU A 77 12.61 30.85 0.57
N SER A 78 11.55 30.76 -0.24
CA SER A 78 10.88 31.94 -0.81
C SER A 78 9.88 32.59 0.14
N CYS A 79 9.00 31.82 0.79
CA CYS A 79 7.93 32.36 1.64
C CYS A 79 8.16 32.13 3.14
N HIS A 80 9.22 31.41 3.51
CA HIS A 80 9.58 31.09 4.89
C HIS A 80 8.50 30.34 5.69
N ALA A 81 7.47 29.80 5.03
CA ALA A 81 6.54 28.87 5.66
C ALA A 81 7.29 27.63 6.15
N GLU A 82 6.90 27.13 7.32
CA GLU A 82 7.56 26.01 7.98
C GLU A 82 6.56 24.90 8.31
N HIS A 83 7.02 23.66 8.14
CA HIS A 83 6.28 22.47 8.51
C HIS A 83 7.19 21.52 9.29
N LEU A 84 6.63 20.92 10.35
CA LEU A 84 7.26 19.80 11.05
C LEU A 84 6.71 18.51 10.47
N VAL A 85 7.61 17.66 9.98
CA VAL A 85 7.28 16.37 9.38
C VAL A 85 7.83 15.28 10.29
N ALA A 86 6.95 14.58 11.00
CA ALA A 86 7.33 13.48 11.88
C ALA A 86 7.98 12.33 11.09
N PHE A 87 8.87 11.59 11.74
CA PHE A 87 9.46 10.40 11.13
C PHE A 87 8.44 9.27 10.95
N SER A 88 8.63 8.51 9.88
CA SER A 88 7.82 7.33 9.55
C SER A 88 8.59 6.05 9.89
N CYS A 89 7.93 4.99 10.35
CA CYS A 89 8.59 3.70 10.61
C CYS A 89 9.15 3.02 9.35
N LYS A 90 8.64 3.37 8.15
CA LYS A 90 9.04 2.80 6.85
C LYS A 90 8.84 1.28 6.74
N ARG A 91 8.14 0.66 7.69
CA ARG A 91 7.93 -0.78 7.74
C ARG A 91 6.95 -1.30 6.67
N ARG A 92 6.85 -2.62 6.56
CA ARG A 92 6.00 -3.31 5.57
C ARG A 92 4.86 -4.11 6.18
N GLY A 93 4.71 -4.10 7.50
CA GLY A 93 3.58 -4.69 8.19
C GLY A 93 2.30 -3.86 8.03
N PHE A 94 1.69 -3.53 9.16
CA PHE A 94 0.30 -3.07 9.21
C PHE A 94 0.15 -1.54 9.33
N CYS A 95 1.24 -0.77 9.37
CA CYS A 95 1.19 0.69 9.49
C CYS A 95 0.46 1.34 8.30
N PRO A 96 -0.73 1.93 8.48
CA PRO A 96 -1.52 2.46 7.38
C PRO A 96 -0.84 3.64 6.68
N SER A 97 -0.20 4.55 7.44
CA SER A 97 0.46 5.72 6.88
C SER A 97 1.65 5.33 5.99
N CYS A 98 2.49 4.39 6.43
CA CYS A 98 3.62 3.91 5.64
C CYS A 98 3.17 3.04 4.46
N GLY A 99 2.15 2.21 4.65
CA GLY A 99 1.54 1.41 3.58
C GLY A 99 0.97 2.31 2.48
N ALA A 100 0.16 3.30 2.84
CA ALA A 100 -0.43 4.27 1.92
C ALA A 100 0.64 5.07 1.16
N ARG A 101 1.67 5.56 1.86
CA ARG A 101 2.78 6.26 1.19
C ARG A 101 3.46 5.36 0.16
N ARG A 102 3.80 4.13 0.53
CA ARG A 102 4.43 3.18 -0.40
C ARG A 102 3.53 2.86 -1.58
N MET A 103 2.22 2.71 -1.37
CA MET A 103 1.26 2.49 -2.46
C MET A 103 1.26 3.67 -3.43
N ALA A 104 1.22 4.90 -2.92
CA ALA A 104 1.25 6.10 -3.75
C ALA A 104 2.57 6.23 -4.54
N GLU A 105 3.71 6.05 -3.87
CA GLU A 105 5.05 6.05 -4.49
C GLU A 105 5.17 4.97 -5.57
N SER A 106 4.67 3.75 -5.30
CA SER A 106 4.70 2.64 -6.26
C SER A 106 3.77 2.92 -7.44
N ALA A 107 2.61 3.52 -7.22
CA ALA A 107 1.69 3.89 -8.29
C ALA A 107 2.30 4.96 -9.20
N ALA A 108 2.95 5.98 -8.64
CA ALA A 108 3.66 7.00 -9.40
C ALA A 108 4.76 6.36 -10.26
N LEU A 109 5.64 5.55 -9.66
CA LEU A 109 6.67 4.83 -10.41
C LEU A 109 6.09 3.98 -11.55
N LEU A 110 4.99 3.26 -11.29
CA LEU A 110 4.37 2.44 -12.32
C LEU A 110 3.83 3.28 -13.48
N VAL A 111 3.17 4.39 -13.20
CA VAL A 111 2.58 5.26 -14.23
C VAL A 111 3.64 6.03 -15.02
N ASP A 112 4.66 6.53 -14.33
CA ASP A 112 5.63 7.45 -14.92
C ASP A 112 6.74 6.71 -15.68
N GLU A 113 7.15 5.53 -15.22
CA GLU A 113 8.40 4.88 -15.67
C GLU A 113 8.23 3.44 -16.18
N VAL A 114 7.14 2.74 -15.86
CA VAL A 114 7.01 1.29 -16.12
C VAL A 114 5.90 0.95 -17.12
N LEU A 115 4.72 1.53 -16.95
CA LEU A 115 3.56 1.19 -17.75
C LEU A 115 3.54 2.00 -19.04
N PRO A 116 3.35 1.34 -20.21
CA PRO A 116 3.24 2.04 -21.48
C PRO A 116 1.95 2.87 -21.57
N GLU A 117 1.98 3.92 -22.39
CA GLU A 117 0.83 4.78 -22.71
C GLU A 117 -0.19 4.05 -23.61
N GLN A 118 -0.89 3.05 -23.05
CA GLN A 118 -1.96 2.32 -23.71
C GLN A 118 -3.16 2.11 -22.78
N PRO A 119 -4.38 1.95 -23.32
CA PRO A 119 -5.54 1.64 -22.51
C PRO A 119 -5.35 0.32 -21.74
N MET A 120 -5.33 0.40 -20.41
CA MET A 120 -5.23 -0.75 -19.53
C MET A 120 -6.58 -1.05 -18.87
N ARG A 121 -6.85 -2.33 -18.63
CA ARG A 121 -8.03 -2.79 -17.89
C ARG A 121 -7.59 -3.58 -16.67
N GLN A 122 -7.90 -3.03 -15.49
CA GLN A 122 -7.73 -3.75 -14.24
C GLN A 122 -8.85 -4.79 -14.06
N TRP A 123 -8.46 -6.02 -13.70
CA TRP A 123 -9.38 -7.09 -13.32
C TRP A 123 -9.15 -7.43 -11.85
N VAL A 124 -10.22 -7.40 -11.05
CA VAL A 124 -10.18 -7.82 -9.64
C VAL A 124 -10.98 -9.10 -9.51
N LEU A 125 -10.30 -10.18 -9.11
CA LEU A 125 -10.90 -11.49 -8.93
C LEU A 125 -11.19 -11.70 -7.44
N SER A 126 -12.45 -11.91 -7.11
CA SER A 126 -12.88 -12.24 -5.76
C SER A 126 -13.34 -13.68 -5.69
N PHE A 127 -12.98 -14.36 -4.61
CA PHE A 127 -13.38 -15.73 -4.35
C PHE A 127 -14.30 -15.82 -3.13
N PRO A 128 -15.21 -16.81 -3.10
CA PRO A 128 -15.96 -17.18 -1.89
C PRO A 128 -15.02 -17.37 -0.69
N PHE A 129 -15.51 -17.00 0.50
CA PHE A 129 -14.70 -16.98 1.73
C PHE A 129 -13.98 -18.32 1.99
N GLN A 130 -14.68 -19.43 1.78
CA GLN A 130 -14.19 -20.79 1.96
C GLN A 130 -12.97 -21.10 1.07
N LEU A 131 -12.94 -20.55 -0.14
CA LEU A 131 -11.83 -20.78 -1.09
C LEU A 131 -10.61 -19.90 -0.78
N ARG A 132 -10.79 -18.76 -0.12
CA ARG A 132 -9.66 -17.87 0.22
C ARG A 132 -8.64 -18.57 1.11
N PHE A 133 -9.11 -19.32 2.11
CA PHE A 133 -8.23 -20.08 3.00
C PHE A 133 -7.51 -21.23 2.28
N LEU A 134 -8.21 -21.92 1.39
CA LEU A 134 -7.61 -22.97 0.56
C LEU A 134 -6.47 -22.41 -0.30
N PHE A 135 -6.68 -21.27 -0.95
CA PHE A 135 -5.65 -20.66 -1.80
C PHE A 135 -4.49 -20.07 -0.99
N ALA A 136 -4.75 -19.53 0.20
CA ALA A 136 -3.70 -19.03 1.08
C ALA A 136 -2.80 -20.16 1.61
N SER A 137 -3.36 -21.34 1.88
CA SER A 137 -2.63 -22.50 2.40
C SER A 137 -2.00 -23.38 1.32
N ARG A 138 -2.52 -23.35 0.09
CA ARG A 138 -2.04 -24.17 -1.04
C ARG A 138 -1.78 -23.29 -2.28
N PRO A 139 -0.58 -22.66 -2.37
CA PRO A 139 -0.27 -21.71 -3.45
C PRO A 139 -0.31 -22.33 -4.85
N GLU A 140 -0.04 -23.63 -4.98
CA GLU A 140 -0.13 -24.36 -6.25
C GLU A 140 -1.54 -24.30 -6.87
N ILE A 141 -2.58 -24.42 -6.04
CA ILE A 141 -3.97 -24.35 -6.50
C ILE A 141 -4.27 -22.93 -7.01
N MET A 142 -3.76 -21.90 -6.34
CA MET A 142 -3.92 -20.51 -6.81
C MET A 142 -3.29 -20.33 -8.20
N GLY A 143 -2.13 -20.95 -8.45
CA GLY A 143 -1.49 -20.95 -9.77
C GLY A 143 -2.37 -21.55 -10.87
N TRP A 144 -2.99 -22.71 -10.60
CA TRP A 144 -3.91 -23.35 -11.57
C TRP A 144 -5.16 -22.51 -11.83
N VAL A 145 -5.75 -21.95 -10.77
CA VAL A 145 -6.92 -21.07 -10.88
C VAL A 145 -6.58 -19.82 -11.70
N LEU A 146 -5.42 -19.21 -11.46
CA LEU A 146 -4.96 -18.05 -12.22
C LEU A 146 -4.77 -18.40 -13.70
N GLY A 147 -4.24 -19.57 -14.02
CA GLY A 147 -4.11 -20.06 -15.40
C GLY A 147 -5.47 -20.19 -16.10
N ILE A 148 -6.48 -20.72 -15.40
CA ILE A 148 -7.86 -20.81 -15.93
C ILE A 148 -8.41 -19.41 -16.21
N VAL A 149 -8.30 -18.50 -15.24
CA VAL A 149 -8.85 -17.14 -15.37
C VAL A 149 -8.16 -16.38 -16.51
N TYR A 150 -6.83 -16.45 -16.60
CA TYR A 150 -6.08 -15.84 -17.68
C TYR A 150 -6.55 -16.36 -19.04
N ARG A 151 -6.69 -17.68 -19.20
CA ARG A 151 -7.18 -18.29 -20.44
C ARG A 151 -8.58 -17.82 -20.79
N VAL A 152 -9.50 -17.74 -19.83
CA VAL A 152 -10.87 -17.27 -20.08
C VAL A 152 -10.89 -15.81 -20.52
N ILE A 153 -10.13 -14.93 -19.84
CA ILE A 153 -10.04 -13.51 -20.18
C ILE A 153 -9.41 -13.34 -21.56
N ALA A 154 -8.28 -13.99 -21.82
CA ALA A 154 -7.59 -13.92 -23.11
C ALA A 154 -8.49 -14.38 -24.26
N THR A 155 -9.11 -15.56 -24.14
CA THR A 155 -10.04 -16.08 -25.16
C THR A 155 -11.22 -15.13 -25.39
N HIS A 156 -11.78 -14.55 -24.31
CA HIS A 156 -12.87 -13.59 -24.43
C HIS A 156 -12.43 -12.33 -25.20
N LEU A 157 -11.26 -11.78 -24.87
CA LEU A 157 -10.73 -10.58 -25.53
C LEU A 157 -10.38 -10.83 -27.00
N VAL A 158 -9.73 -11.95 -27.31
CA VAL A 158 -9.39 -12.35 -28.69
C VAL A 158 -10.65 -12.48 -29.54
N LYS A 159 -11.67 -13.19 -29.03
CA LYS A 159 -12.96 -13.33 -29.71
C LYS A 159 -13.66 -11.98 -29.91
N LYS A 160 -13.65 -11.11 -28.89
CA LYS A 160 -14.26 -9.77 -28.96
C LYS A 160 -13.55 -8.86 -29.98
N ALA A 161 -12.26 -9.04 -30.18
CA ALA A 161 -11.48 -8.33 -31.19
C ALA A 161 -11.67 -8.88 -32.62
N GLY A 162 -12.44 -9.95 -32.80
CA GLY A 162 -12.64 -10.58 -34.11
C GLY A 162 -11.46 -11.42 -34.59
N HIS A 163 -10.49 -11.71 -33.71
CA HIS A 163 -9.38 -12.59 -34.00
C HIS A 163 -9.71 -14.03 -33.59
N THR A 164 -9.22 -15.00 -34.35
CA THR A 164 -9.09 -16.39 -33.89
C THR A 164 -7.67 -16.59 -33.36
N HIS A 165 -7.48 -17.45 -32.35
CA HIS A 165 -6.15 -17.85 -31.92
C HIS A 165 -5.43 -18.53 -33.10
N GLN A 166 -4.71 -17.77 -33.92
CA GLN A 166 -3.71 -18.34 -34.82
C GLN A 166 -2.52 -18.71 -33.94
N VAL A 167 -2.30 -20.01 -33.84
CA VAL A 167 -1.15 -20.62 -33.19
C VAL A 167 0.10 -20.14 -33.93
N ALA A 168 0.95 -19.38 -33.23
CA ALA A 168 2.36 -19.21 -33.59
C ALA A 168 3.18 -20.22 -32.79
#